data_AF-A0A9P7BIY2-F1
#
_entry.id   AF-A0A9P7BIY2-F1
#
_cell.length_a   1.000
_cell.length_b   1.000
_cell.length_c   1.000
_cell.angle_alpha   90.00
_cell.angle_beta   90.00
_cell.angle_gamma   90.00
#
_symmetry.space_group_name_H-M   'P 1'
#
loop_
_entity.id
_entity.type
_entity.pdbx_description
1 polymer ?
#
loop_
_entity_poly.entity_id
_entity_poly.type
_entity_poly.pdbx_seq_one_letter_code
_entity_poly.pdbx_strand_id
1 'polypeptide(L)'
;MEKAAVYAIAQLAQEEQNEVVAAAYGTFDISFGPEYLIPKPFEPRLIVRIAPAVAKAAMEGGVATRPLADLEAYEEQLQQFVYHSGAFMKPLFSAAKRIVRGGGK
;
A
#
# COMPACT_ATOMS: atom_id res chain seq x y z
N MET A 1 -1.27 -10.90 -15.67
CA MET A 1 -0.82 -10.10 -14.49
C MET A 1 -2.00 -9.77 -13.58
N GLU A 2 -3.14 -9.45 -14.16
CA GLU A 2 -4.46 -9.22 -13.57
C GLU A 2 -4.85 -10.29 -12.55
N LYS A 3 -4.65 -11.57 -12.88
CA LYS A 3 -4.90 -12.67 -11.93
C LYS A 3 -4.04 -12.58 -10.67
N ALA A 4 -2.76 -12.23 -10.81
CA ALA A 4 -1.86 -12.08 -9.67
C ALA A 4 -2.30 -10.91 -8.78
N ALA A 5 -2.76 -9.80 -9.38
CA ALA A 5 -3.34 -8.69 -8.62
C ALA A 5 -4.62 -9.10 -7.87
N VAL A 6 -5.53 -9.82 -8.54
CA VAL A 6 -6.76 -10.34 -7.92
C VAL A 6 -6.45 -11.26 -6.75
N TYR A 7 -5.52 -12.21 -6.91
CA TYR A 7 -5.12 -13.10 -5.83
C TYR A 7 -4.46 -12.36 -4.67
N ALA A 8 -3.60 -11.39 -4.94
CA ALA A 8 -2.97 -10.57 -3.91
C ALA A 8 -4.00 -9.75 -3.10
N ILE A 9 -5.00 -9.17 -3.77
CA ILE A 9 -6.11 -8.45 -3.11
C ILE A 9 -6.93 -9.41 -2.24
N ALA A 10 -7.29 -10.57 -2.79
CA ALA A 10 -8.08 -11.56 -2.07
C ALA A 10 -7.36 -12.12 -0.83
N GLN A 11 -6.05 -12.39 -0.94
CA GLN A 11 -5.22 -12.79 0.19
C GLN A 11 -5.13 -11.69 1.23
N LEU A 12 -4.86 -10.45 0.83
CA LEU A 12 -4.80 -9.31 1.76
C LEU A 12 -6.12 -9.10 2.52
N ALA A 13 -7.26 -9.31 1.87
CA ALA A 13 -8.57 -9.22 2.51
C ALA A 13 -8.75 -10.27 3.62
N GLN A 14 -8.16 -11.45 3.45
CA GLN A 14 -8.24 -12.59 4.37
C GLN A 14 -7.13 -12.60 5.44
N GLU A 15 -6.05 -11.84 5.25
CA GLU A 15 -4.97 -11.72 6.24
C GLU A 15 -5.49 -11.11 7.55
N GLU A 16 -5.28 -11.80 8.66
CA GLU A 16 -5.51 -11.26 10.00
C GLU A 16 -4.70 -9.97 10.20
N GLN A 17 -5.31 -8.95 10.81
CA GLN A 17 -4.60 -7.72 11.12
C GLN A 17 -3.59 -7.97 12.24
N ASN A 18 -2.31 -7.72 11.95
CA ASN A 18 -1.30 -7.60 12.99
C ASN A 18 -1.53 -6.30 13.76
N GLU A 19 -1.61 -6.37 15.10
CA GLU A 19 -1.90 -5.25 16.00
C GLU A 19 -0.99 -4.02 15.75
N VAL A 20 0.24 -4.26 15.28
CA VAL A 20 1.22 -3.22 14.93
C VAL A 20 0.75 -2.35 13.74
N VAL A 21 0.04 -2.94 12.77
CA VAL A 21 -0.51 -2.23 11.60
C VAL A 21 -1.78 -1.46 11.99
N ALA A 22 -2.61 -2.03 12.86
CA ALA A 22 -3.83 -1.38 13.34
C ALA A 22 -3.52 -0.09 14.12
N ALA A 23 -2.48 -0.10 14.96
CA ALA A 23 -2.05 1.06 15.75
C ALA A 23 -1.55 2.24 14.90
N ALA A 24 -0.93 1.98 13.74
CA ALA A 24 -0.40 3.03 12.87
C ALA A 24 -1.47 3.76 12.05
N TYR A 25 -2.64 3.14 11.83
CA TYR A 25 -3.64 3.62 10.87
C TYR A 25 -5.06 3.80 11.45
N GLY A 26 -5.28 3.50 12.74
CA GLY A 26 -6.50 3.86 13.47
C GLY A 26 -7.76 3.11 13.03
N THR A 27 -7.61 2.05 12.22
CA THR A 27 -8.70 1.15 11.84
C THR A 27 -8.79 0.03 12.87
N PHE A 28 -9.70 0.18 13.83
CA PHE A 28 -10.08 -0.87 14.76
C PHE A 28 -11.03 -1.86 14.07
N ASP A 29 -10.83 -3.17 14.32
CA ASP A 29 -11.71 -4.30 13.97
C ASP A 29 -12.23 -4.34 12.53
N ILE A 30 -11.33 -4.57 11.58
CA ILE A 30 -11.73 -4.89 10.21
C ILE A 30 -11.21 -6.29 9.87
N SER A 31 -12.05 -7.30 10.06
CA SER A 31 -11.81 -8.71 9.71
C SER A 31 -12.56 -9.08 8.44
N PHE A 32 -12.05 -10.05 7.68
CA PHE A 32 -12.75 -10.59 6.52
C PHE A 32 -14.19 -11.01 6.88
N GLY A 33 -15.17 -10.50 6.13
CA GLY A 33 -16.58 -10.76 6.40
C GLY A 33 -17.53 -10.01 5.47
N PRO A 34 -18.84 -10.10 5.69
CA PRO A 34 -19.85 -9.43 4.86
C PRO A 34 -19.63 -7.92 4.72
N GLU A 35 -19.15 -7.29 5.80
CA GLU A 35 -18.86 -5.85 5.87
C GLU A 35 -17.44 -5.49 5.38
N TYR A 36 -16.61 -6.50 5.09
CA TYR A 36 -15.24 -6.32 4.63
C TYR A 36 -14.80 -7.49 3.73
N LEU A 37 -15.26 -7.43 2.48
CA LEU A 37 -14.92 -8.41 1.45
C LEU A 37 -13.68 -8.00 0.63
N ILE A 38 -13.48 -6.69 0.46
CA ILE A 38 -12.39 -6.11 -0.34
C ILE A 38 -11.71 -5.01 0.49
N PRO A 39 -10.37 -4.94 0.48
CA PRO A 39 -9.63 -3.92 1.21
C PRO A 39 -10.00 -2.50 0.76
N LYS A 40 -9.88 -1.53 1.67
CA LYS A 40 -10.24 -0.14 1.34
C LYS A 40 -9.23 0.45 0.34
N PRO A 41 -9.66 1.32 -0.61
CA PRO A 41 -8.80 1.81 -1.70
C PRO A 41 -7.48 2.48 -1.27
N PHE A 42 -7.42 3.03 -0.07
CA PHE A 42 -6.25 3.74 0.46
C PHE A 42 -5.57 3.00 1.60
N GLU A 43 -5.79 1.69 1.69
CA GLU A 43 -5.09 0.87 2.68
C GLU A 43 -3.60 0.76 2.34
N PRO A 44 -2.70 1.14 3.26
CA PRO A 44 -1.24 1.12 3.07
C PRO A 44 -0.68 -0.22 2.59
N ARG A 45 -1.27 -1.34 3.04
CA ARG A 45 -0.83 -2.71 2.72
C ARG A 45 -1.03 -3.07 1.25
N LEU A 46 -1.93 -2.37 0.53
CA LEU A 46 -2.24 -2.68 -0.87
C LEU A 46 -1.00 -2.63 -1.76
N ILE A 47 -0.24 -1.54 -1.73
CA ILE A 47 0.92 -1.40 -2.61
C ILE A 47 2.01 -2.42 -2.28
N VAL A 48 2.22 -2.69 -0.99
CA VAL A 48 3.24 -3.61 -0.50
C VAL A 48 2.94 -5.06 -0.87
N ARG A 49 1.66 -5.46 -0.98
CA ARG A 49 1.28 -6.83 -1.37
C ARG A 49 1.06 -7.00 -2.87
N ILE A 50 0.41 -6.04 -3.52
CA ILE A 50 -0.02 -6.19 -4.92
C ILE A 50 1.14 -5.97 -5.89
N ALA A 51 1.97 -4.94 -5.66
CA ALA A 51 3.01 -4.59 -6.61
C ALA A 51 4.08 -5.70 -6.77
N PRO A 52 4.57 -6.36 -5.69
CA PRO A 52 5.49 -7.50 -5.84
C PRO A 52 4.84 -8.70 -6.53
N ALA A 53 3.58 -9.02 -6.22
CA ALA A 53 2.87 -10.14 -6.84
C ALA A 53 2.73 -9.94 -8.36
N VAL A 54 2.40 -8.73 -8.79
CA VAL A 54 2.32 -8.37 -10.22
C VAL A 54 3.71 -8.37 -10.86
N ALA A 55 4.73 -7.84 -10.19
CA ALA A 55 6.10 -7.83 -10.70
C ALA A 55 6.63 -9.26 -10.90
N LYS A 56 6.40 -10.15 -9.93
CA LYS A 56 6.72 -11.58 -10.02
C LYS A 56 6.02 -12.23 -11.21
N ALA A 57 4.71 -12.04 -11.36
CA ALA A 57 3.96 -12.59 -12.49
C ALA A 57 4.43 -12.05 -13.84
N ALA A 58 4.88 -10.79 -13.90
CA ALA A 58 5.46 -10.21 -15.12
C ALA A 58 6.84 -10.81 -15.45
N MET A 59 7.66 -11.11 -14.44
CA MET A 59 8.95 -11.79 -14.61
C MET A 59 8.76 -13.23 -15.08
N GLU A 60 7.87 -13.99 -14.42
CA GLU A 60 7.54 -15.37 -14.79
C GLU A 60 6.92 -15.45 -16.19
N GLY A 61 6.14 -14.44 -16.57
CA GLY A 61 5.55 -14.33 -17.91
C GLY A 61 6.52 -13.87 -19.00
N GLY A 62 7.78 -13.53 -18.66
CA GLY A 62 8.80 -13.09 -19.62
C GLY A 62 8.54 -11.71 -20.25
N VAL A 63 7.57 -10.95 -19.75
CA VAL A 63 7.22 -9.60 -20.26
C VAL A 63 7.89 -8.48 -19.48
N ALA A 64 8.53 -8.78 -18.36
CA ALA A 64 9.26 -7.81 -17.55
C ALA A 64 10.50 -7.30 -18.30
N THR A 65 10.47 -6.02 -18.70
CA THR A 65 11.61 -5.33 -19.33
C THR A 65 12.72 -5.00 -18.33
N ARG A 66 12.39 -4.97 -17.03
CA ARG A 66 13.32 -4.76 -15.93
C ARG A 66 13.03 -5.79 -14.83
N PRO A 67 13.59 -7.01 -14.94
CA PRO A 67 13.47 -8.02 -13.89
C PRO A 67 14.09 -7.54 -12.57
N LEU A 68 13.46 -7.89 -11.47
CA LEU A 68 13.95 -7.61 -10.12
C LEU A 68 14.89 -8.74 -9.69
N ALA A 69 16.09 -8.40 -9.22
CA ALA A 69 17.03 -9.37 -8.68
C ALA A 69 16.63 -9.88 -7.29
N ASP A 70 15.95 -9.03 -6.53
CA ASP A 70 15.51 -9.28 -5.17
C ASP A 70 14.11 -8.69 -4.98
N LEU A 71 13.13 -9.57 -4.77
CA LEU A 71 11.74 -9.17 -4.52
C LEU A 71 11.53 -8.68 -3.08
N GLU A 72 12.30 -9.19 -2.13
CA GLU A 72 12.21 -8.82 -0.71
C GLU A 72 12.73 -7.39 -0.53
N ALA A 73 13.86 -7.05 -1.14
CA ALA A 73 14.36 -5.67 -1.17
C ALA A 73 13.37 -4.69 -1.84
N TYR A 74 12.65 -5.14 -2.87
CA TYR A 74 11.61 -4.35 -3.52
C TYR A 74 10.40 -4.12 -2.59
N GLU A 75 9.98 -5.13 -1.85
CA GLU A 75 8.94 -5.02 -0.81
C GLU A 75 9.32 -4.01 0.27
N GLU A 76 10.55 -4.08 0.78
CA GLU A 76 11.08 -3.13 1.78
C GLU A 76 11.07 -1.69 1.24
N GLN A 77 11.50 -1.47 0.00
CA GLN A 77 11.46 -0.17 -0.65
C GLN A 77 10.03 0.39 -0.73
N LEU A 78 9.04 -0.46 -1.07
CA LEU A 78 7.64 -0.06 -1.13
C LEU A 78 7.08 0.28 0.24
N GLN A 79 7.44 -0.49 1.28
CA GLN A 79 7.07 -0.15 2.66
C GLN A 79 7.61 1.23 3.04
N GLN A 80 8.91 1.47 2.82
CA GLN A 80 9.53 2.76 3.10
C GLN A 80 8.84 3.91 2.36
N PHE A 81 8.49 3.73 1.09
CA PHE A 81 7.82 4.75 0.27
C PHE A 81 6.48 5.22 0.89
N VAL A 82 5.70 4.28 1.41
CA VAL A 82 4.41 4.56 2.06
C VAL A 82 4.60 5.35 3.36
N TYR A 83 5.55 4.93 4.20
CA TYR A 83 5.80 5.58 5.50
C TYR A 83 6.45 6.97 5.35
N HIS A 84 7.46 7.12 4.48
CA HIS A 84 8.20 8.38 4.33
C HIS A 84 7.36 9.47 3.65
N SER A 85 6.57 9.12 2.64
CA SER A 85 5.69 10.09 1.97
C SER A 85 4.66 10.65 2.94
N GLY A 86 4.06 9.82 3.80
CA GLY A 86 3.07 10.27 4.77
C GLY A 86 3.65 11.20 5.84
N ALA A 87 4.80 10.85 6.43
CA ALA A 87 5.40 11.59 7.53
C ALA A 87 5.95 12.96 7.09
N PHE A 88 6.55 13.03 5.89
CA PHE A 88 7.12 14.28 5.36
C PHE A 88 6.07 15.18 4.71
N MET A 89 5.13 14.62 3.94
CA MET A 89 4.20 15.43 3.15
C MET A 89 3.03 15.98 3.97
N LYS A 90 2.54 15.27 5.01
CA LYS A 90 1.43 15.77 5.86
C LYS A 90 1.74 17.16 6.47
N PRO A 91 2.89 17.38 7.12
CA PRO A 91 3.27 18.69 7.64
C PRO A 91 3.36 19.75 6.55
N LEU A 92 3.97 19.43 5.40
CA LEU A 92 4.14 20.35 4.27
C LEU A 92 2.78 20.80 3.70
N PHE A 93 1.87 19.85 3.44
CA PHE A 93 0.51 20.16 3.00
C PHE A 93 -0.27 20.94 4.05
N SER A 94 -0.08 20.66 5.34
CA SER A 94 -0.74 21.41 6.43
C SER A 94 -0.26 22.87 6.49
N ALA A 95 1.03 23.11 6.23
CA ALA A 95 1.61 24.44 6.15
C ALA A 95 1.11 25.20 4.92
N ALA A 96 1.14 24.57 3.74
CA ALA A 96 0.61 25.14 2.51
C ALA A 96 -0.88 25.50 2.63
N LYS A 97 -1.70 24.61 3.20
CA LYS A 97 -3.14 24.84 3.40
C LYS A 97 -3.43 25.99 4.37
N ARG A 98 -2.56 26.21 5.38
CA ARG A 98 -2.62 27.39 6.26
C ARG A 98 -2.28 28.67 5.51
N ILE A 99 -1.25 28.67 4.67
CA ILE A 99 -0.84 29.83 3.87
C ILE A 99 -1.97 30.24 2.91
N VAL A 100 -2.56 29.28 2.19
CA VAL A 100 -3.68 29.53 1.27
C VAL A 100 -4.92 30.04 2.01
N ARG A 101 -5.27 29.45 3.17
CA ARG A 101 -6.39 29.94 4.01
C ARG A 101 -6.14 31.33 4.60
N GLY A 102 -4.89 31.71 4.79
CA GLY A 102 -4.48 33.04 5.27
C GLY A 102 -4.40 34.11 4.17
N GLY A 103 -4.77 33.80 2.93
CA GLY A 103 -4.71 34.75 1.81
C GLY A 103 -3.33 34.88 1.16
N GLY A 104 -2.39 33.98 1.47
CA GLY A 104 -1.13 33.87 0.75
C GLY A 104 -1.34 33.31 -0.66
N LYS A 105 -0.69 33.92 -1.65
CA LYS A 105 -0.60 33.39 -3.02
C LYS A 105 0.25 32.12 -3.06
#